data_AF-A0A3G6IZI2-F1
#
_entry.id   AF-A0A3G6IZI2-F1
#
_cell.length_a   1.000
_cell.length_b   1.000
_cell.length_c   1.000
_cell.angle_alpha   90.00
_cell.angle_beta   90.00
_cell.angle_gamma   90.00
#
_symmetry.space_group_name_H-M   'P 1'
#
loop_
_entity.id
_entity.type
_entity.pdbx_description
1 polymer ?
#
loop_
_entity_poly.entity_id
_entity_poly.type
_entity_poly.pdbx_seq_one_letter_code
_entity_poly.pdbx_strand_id
1 'polypeptide(L)'
;MTSLDPIVHPLPRLAICATLYGASAFEGRNEMRFSRLSKATELSASALSKHLRHLEQAGYVTKFREIGSTRAKDVLWLQLTEAGLQAYLRHMDALQRLVEKENPQPNAVRAVSEER
;
A
#
# COMPACT_ATOMS: atom_id res chain seq x y z
N MET A 1 -16.28 -16.44 -5.43
CA MET A 1 -16.56 -15.07 -4.93
C MET A 1 -15.23 -14.35 -4.79
N THR A 2 -14.98 -13.39 -5.68
CA THR A 2 -13.79 -12.53 -5.68
C THR A 2 -13.86 -11.62 -4.45
N SER A 3 -13.23 -12.02 -3.34
CA SER A 3 -13.31 -11.25 -2.10
C SER A 3 -12.32 -10.10 -2.16
N LEU A 4 -12.78 -8.96 -2.70
CA LEU A 4 -12.08 -7.69 -2.54
C LEU A 4 -12.07 -7.34 -1.07
N ASP A 5 -10.88 -7.36 -0.46
CA ASP A 5 -10.70 -6.98 0.94
C ASP A 5 -11.24 -5.54 1.18
N PRO A 6 -12.26 -5.33 2.03
CA PRO A 6 -12.89 -4.02 2.22
C PRO A 6 -12.00 -3.02 2.98
N ILE A 7 -10.98 -3.50 3.68
CA ILE A 7 -9.96 -2.67 4.32
C ILE A 7 -8.96 -2.17 3.27
N VAL A 8 -8.54 -3.01 2.32
CA VAL A 8 -7.64 -2.58 1.24
C VAL A 8 -8.37 -1.76 0.17
N HIS A 9 -9.63 -2.10 -0.11
CA HIS A 9 -10.40 -1.62 -1.26
C HIS A 9 -10.39 -0.08 -1.48
N PRO A 10 -10.56 0.79 -0.46
CA PRO A 10 -10.53 2.23 -0.72
C PRO A 10 -9.19 2.69 -1.26
N LEU A 11 -9.25 3.46 -2.35
CA LEU A 11 -8.08 3.86 -3.14
C LEU A 11 -6.90 4.40 -2.32
N PRO A 12 -7.08 5.27 -1.29
CA PRO A 12 -5.95 5.71 -0.47
C PRO A 12 -5.25 4.58 0.29
N ARG A 13 -6.00 3.59 0.80
CA ARG A 13 -5.44 2.44 1.53
C ARG A 13 -4.75 1.49 0.57
N LEU A 14 -5.33 1.24 -0.60
CA LEU A 14 -4.69 0.49 -1.66
C LEU A 14 -3.36 1.13 -2.09
N ALA A 15 -3.34 2.45 -2.32
CA ALA A 15 -2.14 3.19 -2.69
C ALA A 15 -1.04 3.10 -1.62
N ILE A 16 -1.41 3.19 -0.34
CA ILE A 16 -0.49 2.99 0.78
C ILE A 16 0.13 1.58 0.73
N CYS A 17 -0.69 0.54 0.67
CA CYS A 17 -0.22 -0.85 0.62
C CYS A 17 0.68 -1.10 -0.61
N ALA A 18 0.27 -0.62 -1.78
CA ALA A 18 1.05 -0.75 -3.01
C ALA A 18 2.41 -0.04 -2.92
N THR A 19 2.44 1.16 -2.32
CA THR A 19 3.69 1.92 -2.15
C THR A 19 4.65 1.23 -1.17
N LEU A 20 4.14 0.74 -0.04
CA LEU A 20 4.94 -0.02 0.92
C LEU A 20 5.45 -1.33 0.32
N TYR A 21 4.60 -2.03 -0.44
CA TYR A 21 4.98 -3.25 -1.18
C TYR A 21 6.09 -2.99 -2.19
N GLY A 22 5.93 -1.98 -3.05
CA GLY A 22 6.95 -1.61 -4.05
C GLY A 22 8.28 -1.18 -3.42
N ALA A 23 8.25 -0.60 -2.23
CA ALA A 23 9.44 -0.25 -1.45
C ALA A 23 10.02 -1.42 -0.63
N SER A 24 9.41 -2.61 -0.69
CA SER A 24 9.75 -3.77 0.15
C SER A 24 9.76 -3.46 1.65
N ALA A 25 8.90 -2.53 2.09
CA ALA A 25 8.79 -2.09 3.48
C ALA A 25 7.93 -3.09 4.27
N PHE A 26 8.53 -4.22 4.62
CA PHE A 26 7.92 -5.33 5.35
C PHE A 26 8.56 -5.47 6.73
N GLU A 27 7.77 -5.90 7.71
CA GLU A 27 8.27 -6.25 9.03
C GLU A 27 9.46 -7.21 8.95
N GLY A 28 10.51 -6.94 9.72
CA GLY A 28 11.74 -7.73 9.72
C GLY A 28 12.63 -7.57 8.47
N ARG A 29 12.26 -6.72 7.50
CA ARG A 29 13.06 -6.46 6.30
C ARG A 29 13.47 -5.00 6.13
N ASN A 30 12.51 -4.11 5.85
CA ASN A 30 12.77 -2.68 5.65
C ASN A 30 11.58 -1.87 6.17
N GLU A 31 11.81 -0.57 6.36
CA GLU A 31 10.77 0.40 6.72
C GLU A 31 10.76 1.61 5.79
N MET A 32 9.61 2.27 5.71
CA MET A 32 9.45 3.53 4.97
C MET A 32 9.08 4.67 5.93
N ARG A 33 9.75 5.81 5.77
CA ARG A 33 9.39 7.04 6.50
C ARG A 33 8.00 7.53 6.11
N PHE A 34 7.21 7.97 7.08
CA PHE A 34 5.90 8.60 6.87
C PHE A 34 5.94 9.74 5.84
N SER A 35 6.97 10.60 5.90
CA SER A 35 7.13 11.71 4.94
C SER A 35 7.34 11.22 3.50
N ARG A 36 8.09 10.13 3.32
CA ARG A 36 8.29 9.50 2.00
C ARG A 36 7.00 8.88 1.50
N LEU A 37 6.24 8.19 2.36
CA LEU A 37 4.95 7.61 2.00
C LEU A 37 3.94 8.70 1.60
N SER A 38 3.81 9.77 2.41
CA SER A 38 2.94 10.92 2.12
C SER A 38 3.25 11.55 0.77
N LYS A 39 4.53 11.72 0.44
CA LYS A 39 4.95 12.24 -0.87
C LYS A 39 4.62 11.28 -2.01
N ALA A 40 4.86 9.98 -1.83
CA ALA A 40 4.63 8.98 -2.87
C ALA A 40 3.14 8.74 -3.15
N THR A 41 2.27 8.84 -2.14
CA THR A 41 0.83 8.68 -2.30
C THR A 41 0.09 10.00 -2.54
N GLU A 42 0.80 11.14 -2.53
CA GLU A 42 0.23 12.50 -2.61
C GLU A 42 -0.86 12.80 -1.56
N LEU A 43 -0.81 12.08 -0.44
CA LEU A 43 -1.77 12.24 0.65
C LEU A 43 -1.25 13.28 1.63
N SER A 44 -2.14 14.17 2.07
CA SER A 44 -1.83 15.07 3.19
C SER A 44 -1.54 14.26 4.46
N ALA A 45 -0.76 14.83 5.39
CA ALA A 45 -0.40 14.15 6.63
C ALA A 45 -1.63 13.73 7.46
N SER A 46 -2.69 14.54 7.47
CA SER A 46 -3.95 14.22 8.17
C SER A 46 -4.70 13.07 7.51
N ALA A 47 -4.80 13.08 6.17
CA ALA A 47 -5.44 12.00 5.41
C ALA A 47 -4.66 10.68 5.56
N LEU A 48 -3.34 10.71 5.37
CA LEU A 48 -2.49 9.53 5.53
C LEU A 48 -2.60 8.96 6.95
N SER A 49 -2.54 9.81 7.98
CA SER A 49 -2.70 9.36 9.38
C SER A 49 -4.06 8.70 9.62
N LYS A 50 -5.14 9.22 9.01
CA LYS A 50 -6.47 8.60 9.10
C LYS A 50 -6.48 7.22 8.46
N HIS A 51 -5.93 7.06 7.27
CA HIS A 51 -5.91 5.76 6.58
C HIS A 51 -5.01 4.73 7.28
N LEU A 52 -3.83 5.16 7.75
CA LEU A 52 -2.92 4.32 8.53
C LEU A 52 -3.56 3.81 9.82
N ARG A 53 -4.36 4.63 10.53
CA ARG A 53 -5.09 4.16 11.71
C ARG A 53 -6.04 3.00 11.40
N HIS A 54 -6.76 3.06 10.28
CA HIS A 54 -7.64 1.96 9.88
C HIS A 54 -6.87 0.70 9.49
N LEU A 55 -5.73 0.85 8.82
CA LEU A 55 -4.87 -0.28 8.44
C LEU A 55 -4.22 -0.92 9.67
N GLU A 56 -3.77 -0.11 10.63
CA GLU A 56 -3.19 -0.56 11.90
C GLU A 56 -4.22 -1.27 12.77
N GLN A 57 -5.45 -0.75 12.87
CA GLN A 57 -6.55 -1.41 13.58
C GLN A 57 -6.93 -2.77 12.96
N ALA A 58 -6.75 -2.93 11.66
CA ALA A 58 -6.91 -4.21 10.96
C ALA A 58 -5.67 -5.12 11.03
N GLY A 59 -4.58 -4.66 11.66
CA GLY A 59 -3.32 -5.39 11.77
C GLY A 59 -2.52 -5.49 10.46
N TYR A 60 -2.78 -4.62 9.48
CA TYR A 60 -2.15 -4.68 8.15
C TYR A 60 -0.88 -3.84 8.04
N VAL A 61 -0.74 -2.84 8.90
CA VAL A 61 0.44 -1.96 8.94
C VAL A 61 0.87 -1.79 10.38
N THR A 62 2.17 -1.81 10.63
CA THR A 62 2.76 -1.33 11.87
C THR A 62 3.46 0.00 11.66
N LYS A 63 3.50 0.77 12.74
CA LYS A 63 4.23 2.03 12.80
C LYS A 63 5.03 2.09 14.09
N PHE A 64 6.23 2.63 14.02
CA PHE A 64 7.04 2.89 15.20
C PHE A 64 7.70 4.25 15.07
N ARG A 65 7.93 4.88 16.23
CA ARG A 65 8.56 6.19 16.30
C ARG A 65 10.00 6.01 16.76
N GLU A 66 10.92 6.47 15.94
CA GLU A 66 12.30 6.71 16.35
C GLU A 66 12.38 8.11 16.97
N ILE A 67 12.87 8.18 18.21
CA ILE A 67 12.96 9.44 18.97
C ILE A 67 14.28 10.12 18.64
N GLY A 68 14.19 11.34 18.10
CA GLY A 68 15.36 12.13 17.75
C GLY A 68 15.85 12.99 18.92
N SER A 69 16.97 13.69 18.72
CA SER A 69 17.50 14.63 19.71
C SER A 69 16.56 15.82 19.97
N THR A 70 15.61 16.07 19.07
CA THR A 70 14.54 17.05 19.22
C THR A 70 13.25 16.49 18.60
N ARG A 71 12.09 17.02 18.99
CA ARG A 71 10.79 16.58 18.44
C ARG A 71 10.70 16.69 16.91
N ALA A 72 11.38 17.67 16.32
CA ALA A 72 11.45 17.87 14.87
C ALA A 72 12.30 16.81 14.16
N LYS A 73 13.17 16.09 14.89
CA LYS A 73 13.98 14.99 14.39
C LYS A 73 13.35 13.62 14.60
N ASP A 74 12.19 13.54 15.24
CA ASP A 74 11.48 12.26 15.38
C ASP A 74 11.07 11.73 14.00
N VAL A 75 11.32 10.45 13.77
CA VAL A 75 10.94 9.78 12.53
C VAL A 75 9.81 8.79 12.83
N LEU A 76 8.76 8.83 12.01
CA LEU A 76 7.71 7.82 12.03
C LEU A 76 7.97 6.85 10.87
N TRP A 77 8.20 5.60 11.23
CA TRP A 77 8.46 4.49 10.32
C TRP A 77 7.22 3.64 10.14
N LEU A 78 7.06 3.07 8.95
CA LEU A 78 5.89 2.31 8.53
C LEU A 78 6.33 1.04 7.80
N GLN A 79 5.63 -0.06 8.10
CA GLN A 79 5.86 -1.38 7.50
C GLN A 79 4.52 -2.07 7.25
N LEU A 80 4.44 -2.85 6.17
CA LEU A 80 3.39 -3.86 6.04
C LEU A 80 3.70 -5.03 6.98
N THR A 81 2.69 -5.47 7.69
CA THR A 81 2.74 -6.75 8.42
C THR A 81 2.63 -7.91 7.44
N GLU A 82 2.90 -9.13 7.90
CA GLU A 82 2.63 -10.32 7.10
C GLU A 82 1.15 -10.40 6.70
N ALA A 83 0.23 -10.13 7.64
CA ALA A 83 -1.21 -10.12 7.36
C ALA A 83 -1.59 -9.07 6.31
N GLY A 84 -1.02 -7.87 6.39
CA GLY A 84 -1.26 -6.79 5.43
C GLY A 84 -0.69 -7.08 4.05
N LEU A 85 0.50 -7.68 3.98
CA LEU A 85 1.10 -8.15 2.73
C LEU A 85 0.19 -9.17 2.04
N GLN A 86 -0.25 -10.20 2.77
CA GLN A 86 -1.14 -11.22 2.23
C GLN A 86 -2.50 -10.64 1.82
N ALA A 87 -3.05 -9.70 2.59
CA ALA A 87 -4.29 -9.00 2.24
C ALA A 87 -4.15 -8.21 0.93
N TYR A 88 -3.06 -7.47 0.77
CA TYR A 88 -2.76 -6.73 -0.45
C TYR A 88 -2.61 -7.65 -1.67
N LEU A 89 -1.83 -8.73 -1.55
CA LEU A 89 -1.62 -9.69 -2.65
C LEU A 89 -2.92 -10.38 -3.07
N ARG A 90 -3.74 -10.83 -2.11
CA ARG A 90 -5.06 -11.39 -2.41
C ARG A 90 -5.98 -10.37 -3.09
N HIS A 91 -5.90 -9.10 -2.71
CA HIS A 91 -6.68 -8.05 -3.36
C HIS A 91 -6.25 -7.84 -4.82
N MET A 92 -4.95 -7.89 -5.11
CA MET A 92 -4.43 -7.78 -6.48
C MET A 92 -4.82 -8.99 -7.34
N ASP A 93 -4.69 -10.21 -6.82
CA ASP A 93 -5.18 -11.43 -7.48
C ASP A 93 -6.69 -11.37 -7.75
N ALA A 94 -7.48 -10.85 -6.81
CA ALA A 94 -8.91 -10.65 -7.00
C ALA A 94 -9.22 -9.67 -8.14
N LEU A 95 -8.49 -8.54 -8.23
CA LEU A 95 -8.63 -7.60 -9.35
C LEU A 95 -8.21 -8.23 -10.68
N GLN A 96 -7.10 -8.97 -10.71
CA GLN A 96 -6.62 -9.66 -11.90
C GLN A 96 -7.64 -10.68 -12.42
N ARG A 97 -8.23 -11.48 -11.54
CA ARG A 97 -9.29 -12.44 -11.91
C ARG A 97 -10.53 -11.77 -12.49
N LEU A 98 -10.90 -10.57 -12.01
CA LEU A 98 -12.01 -9.80 -12.60
C LEU A 98 -11.68 -9.39 -14.04
N VAL A 99 -10.44 -8.97 -14.31
CA VAL A 99 -9.99 -8.63 -15.66
C VAL A 99 -9.95 -9.86 -16.56
N GLU A 100 -9.36 -10.97 -16.10
CA GLU A 100 -9.23 -12.22 -16.86
C GLU A 100 -10.57 -12.85 -17.22
N LYS A 101 -11.56 -12.76 -16.31
CA LYS A 101 -12.92 -13.26 -16.54
C LYS A 101 -13.59 -12.57 -17.74
N GLU A 102 -13.35 -11.27 -17.91
CA GLU A 102 -13.95 -10.47 -18.98
C GLU A 102 -13.03 -10.34 -20.22
N ASN A 103 -11.74 -10.63 -20.08
CA ASN A 103 -10.77 -10.66 -21.16
C ASN A 103 -9.68 -11.73 -20.93
N PRO A 104 -9.83 -12.96 -21.48
CA PRO A 104 -8.90 -14.07 -21.25
C PRO A 104 -7.53 -13.90 -21.94
N GLN A 105 -7.29 -12.79 -22.65
CA GLN A 105 -6.03 -12.44 -23.31
C GLN A 105 -5.44 -11.16 -22.67
N PRO A 106 -4.66 -11.27 -21.57
CA PRO A 106 -4.31 -10.12 -20.73
C PRO A 106 -3.18 -9.21 -21.25
N ASN A 107 -2.68 -9.38 -22.49
CA ASN A 107 -1.43 -8.73 -22.93
C ASN A 107 -1.56 -7.60 -23.98
N ALA A 108 -2.76 -7.12 -24.31
CA ALA A 108 -2.94 -6.09 -25.35
C ALA A 108 -2.56 -4.66 -24.91
N VAL A 109 -2.40 -4.38 -23.61
CA VAL A 109 -2.16 -3.01 -23.10
C VAL A 109 -0.74 -2.50 -23.41
N ARG A 110 0.19 -3.39 -23.80
CA ARG A 110 1.56 -2.99 -24.21
C ARG A 110 1.68 -2.54 -25.67
N ALA A 111 0.66 -2.71 -26.51
CA ALA A 111 0.76 -2.46 -27.95
C ALA A 111 0.29 -1.07 -28.40
N VAL A 112 -0.13 -0.17 -27.50
CA VAL A 112 -0.79 1.10 -27.88
C VAL A 112 0.09 2.34 -27.67
N SER A 113 1.42 2.19 -27.54
CA SER A 113 2.31 3.34 -27.30
C SER A 113 3.57 3.40 -28.17
N GLU A 114 3.71 2.53 -29.17
CA GLU A 114 4.77 2.61 -30.18
C GLU A 114 4.20 2.95 -31.56
N GLU A 115 3.37 3.99 -31.67
CA GLU A 115 3.14 4.65 -32.95
C GLU A 115 2.64 6.08 -32.74
N ARG A 116 3.55 7.03 -32.49
CA ARG A 116 3.51 8.43 -32.94
C ARG A 116 4.91 9.06 -32.91
#